data_AF-A0A1H4S3U2-F1
#
_entry.id   AF-A0A1H4S3U2-F1
#
_cell.length_a   1.000
_cell.length_b   1.000
_cell.length_c   1.000
_cell.angle_alpha   90.00
_cell.angle_beta   90.00
_cell.angle_gamma   90.00
#
_symmetry.space_group_name_H-M   'P 1'
#
loop_
_entity.id
_entity.type
_entity.pdbx_description
1 polymer ?
#
loop_
_entity_poly.entity_id
_entity_poly.type
_entity_poly.pdbx_seq_one_letter_code
_entity_poly.pdbx_strand_id
1 'polypeptide(L)'
;MSDQPKDTGMSDRPRDTGMSGPPRNAGMSDRPKGRRAALAAVPVPVRRLVRHELGAFASLGRWVGHRTHGVRPGDLAAAYTGPQTAMLYGLLFVMVVETVGLALLIPWPVVHLVFLVLDLYGVVLVTALHAACVTRPHVVRPDGSLRIRYGALFDLVVPQDAIASVRVDRRYPEGRLITLSDDGVLDLIVGSQTSVTVELNRPLPFTRPLGASETARTIRFHADDPRALAGALRQPA
;
A
#
# COMPACT_ATOMS: atom_id res chain seq x y z
N MET A 1 -31.35 74.00 61.47
CA MET A 1 -31.12 74.92 60.34
C MET A 1 -31.55 74.18 59.08
N SER A 2 -32.83 74.23 58.73
CA SER A 2 -33.56 75.36 58.12
C SER A 2 -33.42 75.38 56.61
N ASP A 3 -34.61 75.40 55.97
CA ASP A 3 -34.92 75.92 54.65
C ASP A 3 -34.43 75.16 53.42
N GLN A 4 -35.20 75.02 52.34
CA GLN A 4 -36.63 75.10 52.03
C GLN A 4 -36.73 74.52 50.59
N PRO A 5 -37.95 74.24 50.08
CA PRO A 5 -38.21 73.31 48.99
C PRO A 5 -38.58 74.00 47.66
N LYS A 6 -39.04 73.16 46.71
CA LYS A 6 -39.92 73.44 45.56
C LYS A 6 -39.29 74.18 44.37
N ASP A 7 -39.30 73.55 43.20
CA ASP A 7 -40.43 73.84 42.33
C ASP A 7 -40.79 72.71 41.36
N THR A 8 -42.00 72.87 40.84
CA THR A 8 -42.95 71.87 40.38
C THR A 8 -43.21 72.10 38.88
N GLY A 9 -43.71 71.07 38.17
CA GLY A 9 -44.47 71.27 36.92
C GLY A 9 -43.69 71.02 35.64
N MET A 10 -43.74 69.82 35.04
CA MET A 10 -44.82 69.28 34.20
C MET A 10 -44.82 69.87 32.78
N SER A 11 -44.45 69.06 31.77
CA SER A 11 -45.24 68.89 30.54
C SER A 11 -44.57 67.89 29.57
N ASP A 12 -45.37 66.90 29.18
CA ASP A 12 -45.46 66.24 27.88
C ASP A 12 -44.38 65.26 27.36
N ARG A 13 -44.75 63.98 27.49
CA ARG A 13 -44.55 62.89 26.51
C ARG A 13 -45.19 63.24 25.15
N PRO A 14 -45.09 62.41 24.08
CA PRO A 14 -44.15 61.31 23.77
C PRO A 14 -43.58 61.41 22.33
N ARG A 15 -42.61 60.55 21.97
CA ARG A 15 -42.73 59.61 20.83
C ARG A 15 -41.51 58.72 20.72
N ASP A 16 -41.75 57.43 20.95
CA ASP A 16 -40.97 56.32 20.41
C ASP A 16 -40.82 56.47 18.90
N THR A 17 -39.60 56.27 18.40
CA THR A 17 -39.37 55.61 17.10
C THR A 17 -38.03 54.90 17.22
N GLY A 18 -38.09 53.59 16.96
CA GLY A 18 -37.00 52.69 17.26
C GLY A 18 -35.81 52.85 16.32
N MET A 19 -34.68 52.34 16.78
CA MET A 19 -33.73 51.63 15.90
C MET A 19 -32.97 50.61 16.75
N SER A 20 -33.42 49.37 16.62
CA SER A 20 -32.75 48.16 17.02
C SER A 20 -31.43 48.04 16.24
N GLY A 21 -30.31 48.37 16.85
CA GLY A 21 -28.98 48.14 16.27
C GLY A 21 -28.65 46.64 16.28
N PRO A 22 -28.19 46.05 15.15
CA PRO A 22 -27.84 44.64 15.12
C PRO A 22 -26.52 44.38 15.88
N PRO A 23 -26.36 43.19 16.48
CA PRO A 23 -25.17 42.86 17.24
C PRO A 23 -23.95 42.65 16.34
N ARG A 24 -22.80 42.97 16.93
CA ARG A 24 -21.44 42.85 16.40
C ARG A 24 -21.17 41.44 15.85
N ASN A 25 -20.98 41.31 14.54
CA ASN A 25 -20.40 40.12 13.93
C ASN A 25 -18.90 40.08 14.21
N ALA A 26 -18.53 39.42 15.29
CA ALA A 26 -17.16 38.94 15.49
C ALA A 26 -16.90 37.83 14.46
N GLY A 27 -16.15 38.18 13.41
CA GLY A 27 -15.57 37.21 12.49
C GLY A 27 -14.59 36.32 13.24
N MET A 28 -15.05 35.12 13.62
CA MET A 28 -14.17 34.04 14.06
C MET A 28 -14.05 33.06 12.90
N SER A 29 -12.83 32.98 12.38
CA SER A 29 -12.35 32.05 11.37
C SER A 29 -12.66 30.59 11.72
N ASP A 30 -13.73 30.02 11.17
CA ASP A 30 -14.06 28.59 11.34
C ASP A 30 -13.53 27.77 10.16
N ARG A 31 -12.20 27.70 10.04
CA ARG A 31 -11.48 26.67 9.28
C ARG A 31 -10.27 26.26 10.11
N PRO A 32 -10.31 25.10 10.82
CA PRO A 32 -10.06 23.83 10.14
C PRO A 32 -10.75 22.61 10.81
N LYS A 33 -12.08 22.60 11.01
CA LYS A 33 -12.80 21.39 11.47
C LYS A 33 -13.16 20.42 10.32
N GLY A 34 -13.28 20.93 9.09
CA GLY A 34 -13.66 20.13 7.92
C GLY A 34 -12.63 19.10 7.46
N ARG A 35 -11.32 19.32 7.70
CA ARG A 35 -10.27 18.37 7.30
C ARG A 35 -10.30 17.06 8.10
N ARG A 36 -10.67 17.12 9.38
CA ARG A 36 -10.78 15.94 10.25
C ARG A 36 -12.09 15.17 10.01
N ALA A 37 -13.19 15.88 9.73
CA ALA A 37 -14.46 15.26 9.39
C ALA A 37 -14.45 14.60 7.99
N ALA A 38 -13.77 15.20 7.01
CA ALA A 38 -13.61 14.61 5.67
C ALA A 38 -12.78 13.31 5.68
N LEU A 39 -11.80 13.19 6.59
CA LEU A 39 -11.03 11.94 6.77
C LEU A 39 -11.83 10.83 7.46
N ALA A 40 -12.90 11.17 8.20
CA ALA A 40 -13.81 10.21 8.82
C ALA A 40 -14.86 9.66 7.83
N ALA A 41 -15.09 10.36 6.71
CA ALA A 41 -16.08 10.00 5.69
C ALA A 41 -15.49 9.22 4.50
N VAL A 42 -14.22 8.83 4.54
CA VAL A 42 -13.61 7.98 3.51
C VAL A 42 -13.93 6.52 3.84
N PRO A 43 -14.70 5.81 2.99
CA PRO A 43 -14.97 4.40 3.21
C PRO A 43 -13.66 3.63 3.40
N VAL A 44 -13.64 2.67 4.33
CA VAL A 44 -12.47 1.82 4.60
C VAL A 44 -11.83 1.24 3.31
N PRO A 45 -12.60 0.83 2.27
CA PRO A 45 -12.04 0.41 0.99
C PRO A 45 -11.20 1.50 0.29
N VAL A 46 -11.67 2.75 0.27
CA VAL A 46 -10.97 3.87 -0.38
C VAL A 46 -9.69 4.21 0.39
N ARG A 47 -9.71 4.18 1.72
CA ARG A 47 -8.49 4.39 2.53
C ARG A 47 -7.45 3.29 2.30
N ARG A 48 -7.89 2.04 2.13
CA ARG A 48 -7.01 0.92 1.78
C ARG A 48 -6.44 1.06 0.37
N LEU A 49 -7.26 1.48 -0.60
CA LEU A 49 -6.83 1.76 -1.96
C LEU A 49 -5.79 2.88 -2.00
N VAL A 50 -6.05 4.02 -1.36
CA VAL A 50 -5.11 5.15 -1.30
C VAL A 50 -3.80 4.74 -0.61
N ARG A 51 -3.85 3.97 0.50
CA ARG A 51 -2.62 3.46 1.14
C ARG A 51 -1.85 2.52 0.21
N HIS A 52 -2.54 1.68 -0.54
CA HIS A 52 -1.93 0.79 -1.51
C HIS A 52 -1.27 1.60 -2.64
N GLU A 53 -1.96 2.59 -3.19
CA GLU A 53 -1.44 3.46 -4.25
C GLU A 53 -0.23 4.23 -3.75
N LEU A 54 -0.29 4.88 -2.59
CA LEU A 54 0.86 5.57 -1.99
C LEU A 54 2.04 4.63 -1.77
N GLY A 55 1.78 3.39 -1.33
CA GLY A 55 2.81 2.36 -1.18
C GLY A 55 3.45 1.94 -2.51
N ALA A 56 2.65 1.84 -3.58
CA ALA A 56 3.10 1.54 -4.92
C ALA A 56 3.93 2.69 -5.50
N PHE A 57 3.45 3.94 -5.44
CA PHE A 57 4.18 5.13 -5.88
C PHE A 57 5.49 5.35 -5.09
N ALA A 58 5.49 5.12 -3.78
CA ALA A 58 6.73 5.16 -3.00
C ALA A 58 7.72 4.07 -3.43
N SER A 59 7.22 2.92 -3.88
CA SER A 59 8.07 1.85 -4.42
C SER A 59 8.58 2.18 -5.82
N LEU A 60 7.77 2.84 -6.65
CA LEU A 60 8.18 3.39 -7.94
C LEU A 60 9.31 4.41 -7.76
N GLY A 61 9.17 5.37 -6.84
CA GLY A 61 10.22 6.34 -6.52
C GLY A 61 11.50 5.68 -6.01
N ARG A 62 11.40 4.61 -5.21
CA ARG A 62 12.58 3.82 -4.80
C ARG A 62 13.23 3.12 -5.98
N TRP A 63 12.45 2.55 -6.89
CA TRP A 63 12.96 1.83 -8.05
C TRP A 63 13.71 2.77 -9.00
N VAL A 64 13.14 3.94 -9.28
CA VAL A 64 13.81 5.01 -10.06
C VAL A 64 15.09 5.48 -9.36
N GLY A 65 15.08 5.57 -8.03
CA GLY A 65 16.28 5.89 -7.24
C GLY A 65 17.24 4.72 -7.03
N HIS A 66 17.03 3.57 -7.67
CA HIS A 66 17.80 2.32 -7.47
C HIS A 66 17.94 1.90 -6.00
N ARG A 67 16.94 2.18 -5.17
CA ARG A 67 16.91 1.84 -3.74
C ARG A 67 16.05 0.62 -3.47
N THR A 68 16.49 -0.22 -2.55
CA THR A 68 15.71 -1.33 -2.01
C THR A 68 15.06 -0.94 -0.67
N HIS A 69 14.00 -1.64 -0.30
CA HIS A 69 13.27 -1.40 0.93
C HIS A 69 13.55 -2.50 1.97
N GLY A 70 14.09 -2.08 3.12
CA GLY A 70 14.27 -2.97 4.27
C GLY A 70 15.33 -4.05 4.05
N VAL A 71 16.35 -3.74 3.24
CA VAL A 71 17.62 -4.47 3.13
C VAL A 71 18.67 -3.64 3.86
N ARG A 72 19.36 -4.23 4.83
CA ARG A 72 20.44 -3.60 5.60
C ARG A 72 21.81 -4.00 5.03
N PRO A 73 22.89 -3.25 5.34
CA PRO A 73 24.24 -3.71 5.05
C PRO A 73 24.48 -5.09 5.68
N GLY A 74 24.97 -6.05 4.90
CA GLY A 74 25.20 -7.44 5.33
C GLY A 74 24.02 -8.40 5.09
N ASP A 75 22.84 -7.91 4.74
CA ASP A 75 21.72 -8.76 4.35
C ASP A 75 21.91 -9.30 2.92
N LEU A 76 21.55 -10.57 2.68
CA LEU A 76 21.42 -11.11 1.33
C LEU A 76 20.03 -10.81 0.79
N ALA A 77 19.97 -9.97 -0.25
CA ALA A 77 18.75 -9.71 -1.02
C ALA A 77 18.57 -10.75 -2.12
N ALA A 78 17.53 -11.58 -2.02
CA ALA A 78 17.16 -12.54 -3.06
C ALA A 78 15.98 -12.01 -3.88
N ALA A 79 16.25 -11.72 -5.16
CA ALA A 79 15.21 -11.38 -6.13
C ALA A 79 14.33 -12.59 -6.42
N TYR A 80 13.09 -12.33 -6.84
CA TYR A 80 12.11 -13.36 -7.17
C TYR A 80 11.27 -13.00 -8.41
N THR A 81 11.50 -11.85 -9.02
CA THR A 81 10.59 -11.30 -10.03
C THR A 81 10.88 -11.81 -11.43
N GLY A 82 12.01 -12.49 -11.66
CA GLY A 82 12.42 -12.97 -12.99
C GLY A 82 11.28 -13.60 -13.81
N PRO A 83 10.52 -14.58 -13.28
CA PRO A 83 9.49 -15.30 -14.03
C PRO A 83 8.32 -14.43 -14.49
N GLN A 84 7.94 -13.43 -13.67
CA GLN A 84 6.81 -12.55 -13.98
C GLN A 84 7.20 -11.28 -14.75
N THR A 85 8.50 -10.95 -14.78
CA THR A 85 8.98 -9.68 -15.35
C THR A 85 8.69 -9.59 -16.85
N ALA A 86 8.96 -10.67 -17.61
CA ALA A 86 8.69 -10.69 -19.05
C ALA A 86 7.19 -10.53 -19.34
N MET A 87 6.33 -11.21 -18.59
CA MET A 87 4.87 -11.08 -18.72
C MET A 87 4.39 -9.65 -18.43
N LEU A 88 4.93 -9.02 -17.38
CA LEU A 88 4.59 -7.64 -17.02
C LEU A 88 5.05 -6.64 -18.08
N TYR A 89 6.24 -6.81 -18.65
CA TYR A 89 6.70 -5.97 -19.76
C TYR A 89 5.90 -6.20 -21.05
N GLY A 90 5.48 -7.44 -21.33
CA GLY A 90 4.55 -7.73 -22.41
C GLY A 90 3.21 -7.02 -22.23
N LEU A 91 2.64 -7.06 -21.02
CA LEU A 91 1.40 -6.33 -20.71
C LEU A 91 1.57 -4.82 -20.88
N LEU A 92 2.65 -4.24 -20.33
CA LEU A 92 2.94 -2.81 -20.47
C LEU A 92 3.10 -2.40 -21.93
N PHE A 93 3.75 -3.22 -22.75
CA PHE A 93 3.86 -2.99 -24.18
C PHE A 93 2.49 -2.96 -24.86
N VAL A 94 1.63 -3.94 -24.59
CA VAL A 94 0.26 -3.98 -25.14
C VAL A 94 -0.55 -2.77 -24.70
N MET A 95 -0.47 -2.37 -23.43
CA MET A 95 -1.15 -1.16 -22.94
C MET A 95 -0.71 0.10 -23.71
N VAL A 96 0.59 0.26 -23.97
CA VAL A 96 1.08 1.41 -24.74
C VAL A 96 0.60 1.38 -26.20
N VAL A 97 0.61 0.19 -26.84
CA VAL A 97 0.10 0.03 -28.21
C VAL A 97 -1.41 0.33 -28.27
N GLU A 98 -2.17 -0.16 -27.29
CA GLU A 98 -3.60 0.14 -27.14
C GLU A 98 -3.85 1.64 -27.02
N THR A 99 -3.11 2.34 -26.16
CA THR A 99 -3.22 3.80 -26.02
C THR A 99 -2.99 4.54 -27.34
N VAL A 100 -1.98 4.14 -28.10
CA VAL A 100 -1.71 4.73 -29.43
C VAL A 100 -2.86 4.42 -30.41
N GLY A 101 -3.35 3.18 -30.41
CA GLY A 101 -4.48 2.78 -31.26
C GLY A 101 -5.75 3.57 -30.94
N LEU A 102 -6.11 3.71 -29.67
CA LEU A 102 -7.27 4.49 -29.23
C LEU A 102 -7.12 5.98 -29.54
N ALA A 103 -5.92 6.54 -29.39
CA ALA A 103 -5.65 7.94 -29.74
C ALA A 103 -5.87 8.23 -31.24
N LEU A 104 -5.62 7.24 -32.11
CA LEU A 104 -5.86 7.34 -33.56
C LEU A 104 -7.34 7.07 -33.93
N LEU A 105 -7.99 6.17 -33.20
CA LEU A 105 -9.36 5.72 -33.51
C LEU A 105 -10.43 6.67 -32.99
N ILE A 106 -10.22 7.35 -31.86
CA ILE A 106 -11.24 8.15 -31.19
C ILE A 106 -11.27 9.59 -31.74
N PRO A 107 -12.30 9.99 -32.51
CA PRO A 107 -12.37 11.32 -33.09
C PRO A 107 -12.85 12.40 -32.10
N TRP A 108 -13.51 12.01 -31.00
CA TRP A 108 -14.08 12.95 -30.03
C TRP A 108 -13.02 13.39 -29.01
N PRO A 109 -12.65 14.69 -28.95
CA PRO A 109 -11.52 15.16 -28.11
C PRO A 109 -11.67 14.83 -26.62
N VAL A 110 -12.88 14.94 -26.09
CA VAL A 110 -13.16 14.66 -24.67
C VAL A 110 -13.00 13.17 -24.37
N VAL A 111 -13.53 12.31 -25.24
CA VAL A 111 -13.43 10.85 -25.07
C VAL A 111 -11.97 10.42 -25.17
N HIS A 112 -11.23 10.93 -26.16
CA HIS A 112 -9.80 10.68 -26.31
C HIS A 112 -9.06 11.08 -25.03
N LEU A 113 -9.26 12.30 -24.52
CA LEU A 113 -8.59 12.75 -23.30
C LEU A 113 -8.88 11.84 -22.09
N VAL A 114 -10.13 11.40 -21.93
CA VAL A 114 -10.50 10.49 -20.83
C VAL A 114 -9.76 9.16 -20.93
N PHE A 115 -9.77 8.51 -22.10
CA PHE A 115 -9.05 7.25 -22.30
C PHE A 115 -7.54 7.42 -22.13
N LEU A 116 -6.96 8.49 -22.67
CA LEU A 116 -5.53 8.78 -22.52
C LEU A 116 -5.12 8.89 -21.04
N VAL A 117 -5.92 9.57 -20.22
CA VAL A 117 -5.66 9.70 -18.78
C VAL A 117 -5.79 8.35 -18.08
N LEU A 118 -6.82 7.57 -18.41
CA LEU A 118 -7.05 6.24 -17.82
C LEU A 118 -5.93 5.26 -18.16
N ASP A 119 -5.49 5.23 -19.42
CA ASP A 119 -4.44 4.34 -19.87
C ASP A 119 -3.10 4.71 -19.25
N LEU A 120 -2.73 6.00 -19.26
CA LEU A 120 -1.51 6.46 -18.63
C LEU A 120 -1.51 6.15 -17.13
N TYR A 121 -2.64 6.35 -16.46
CA TYR A 121 -2.82 5.97 -15.08
C TYR A 121 -2.63 4.46 -14.87
N GLY A 122 -3.22 3.64 -15.73
CA GLY A 122 -3.07 2.18 -15.72
C GLY A 122 -1.61 1.73 -15.90
N VAL A 123 -0.90 2.28 -16.88
CA VAL A 123 0.53 2.03 -17.13
C VAL A 123 1.37 2.36 -15.90
N VAL A 124 1.13 3.53 -15.31
CA VAL A 124 1.82 3.96 -14.08
C VAL A 124 1.50 3.03 -12.92
N LEU A 125 0.26 2.59 -12.77
CA LEU A 125 -0.17 1.69 -11.70
C LEU A 125 0.48 0.31 -11.82
N VAL A 126 0.47 -0.29 -13.01
CA VAL A 126 1.11 -1.59 -13.28
C VAL A 126 2.63 -1.51 -13.04
N THR A 127 3.25 -0.42 -13.50
CA THR A 127 4.69 -0.17 -13.29
C THR A 127 4.99 -0.01 -11.80
N ALA A 128 4.17 0.72 -11.05
CA ALA A 128 4.33 0.92 -9.62
C ALA A 128 4.15 -0.39 -8.83
N LEU A 129 3.24 -1.25 -9.25
CA LEU A 129 3.07 -2.59 -8.68
C LEU A 129 4.30 -3.47 -8.92
N HIS A 130 4.84 -3.47 -10.15
CA HIS A 130 6.07 -4.19 -10.46
C HIS A 130 7.26 -3.65 -9.65
N ALA A 131 7.39 -2.32 -9.56
CA ALA A 131 8.40 -1.66 -8.74
C ALA A 131 8.29 -2.04 -7.25
N ALA A 132 7.07 -2.22 -6.72
CA ALA A 132 6.87 -2.73 -5.36
C ALA A 132 7.47 -4.12 -5.16
N CYS A 133 7.38 -5.00 -6.16
CA CYS A 133 8.00 -6.32 -6.12
C CYS A 133 9.54 -6.24 -6.21
N VAL A 134 10.06 -5.50 -7.19
CA VAL A 134 11.52 -5.39 -7.42
C VAL A 134 12.24 -4.73 -6.24
N THR A 135 11.64 -3.69 -5.64
CA THR A 135 12.27 -2.96 -4.52
C THR A 135 12.16 -3.67 -3.18
N ARG A 136 11.38 -4.76 -3.09
CA ARG A 136 11.16 -5.54 -1.86
C ARG A 136 11.55 -7.00 -2.08
N PRO A 137 12.85 -7.29 -2.30
CA PRO A 137 13.32 -8.66 -2.44
C PRO A 137 13.06 -9.45 -1.15
N HIS A 138 13.19 -10.76 -1.24
CA HIS A 138 13.34 -11.59 -0.04
C HIS A 138 14.67 -11.24 0.62
N VAL A 139 14.73 -11.36 1.94
CA VAL A 139 15.90 -10.95 2.71
C VAL A 139 16.33 -12.08 3.63
N VAL A 140 17.54 -12.58 3.46
CA VAL A 140 18.20 -13.42 4.46
C VAL A 140 19.11 -12.51 5.28
N ARG A 141 18.89 -12.48 6.58
CA ARG A 141 19.68 -11.69 7.52
C ARG A 141 20.89 -12.49 8.01
N PRO A 142 21.93 -11.82 8.52
CA PRO A 142 23.09 -12.48 9.13
C PRO A 142 22.75 -13.38 10.33
N ASP A 143 21.64 -13.11 11.01
CA ASP A 143 21.13 -13.94 12.12
C ASP A 143 20.41 -15.22 11.64
N GLY A 144 20.47 -15.54 10.34
CA GLY A 144 19.82 -16.69 9.73
C GLY A 144 18.31 -16.54 9.56
N SER A 145 17.70 -15.40 9.92
CA SER A 145 16.27 -15.17 9.71
C SER A 145 15.96 -14.87 8.24
N LEU A 146 14.88 -15.47 7.75
CA LEU A 146 14.40 -15.30 6.38
C LEU A 146 13.15 -14.42 6.39
N ARG A 147 13.13 -13.37 5.57
CA ARG A 147 11.95 -12.56 5.30
C ARG A 147 11.47 -12.79 3.87
N ILE A 148 10.36 -13.49 3.74
CA ILE A 148 9.70 -13.80 2.47
C ILE A 148 8.70 -12.69 2.17
N ARG A 149 8.72 -12.17 0.93
CA ARG A 149 7.89 -11.01 0.56
C ARG A 149 7.32 -11.14 -0.84
N TYR A 150 6.14 -10.57 -1.05
CA TYR A 150 5.65 -10.26 -2.38
C TYR A 150 5.12 -8.83 -2.42
N GLY A 151 5.93 -7.92 -2.94
CA GLY A 151 5.62 -6.49 -3.01
C GLY A 151 5.23 -5.93 -1.64
N ALA A 152 4.15 -5.14 -1.61
CA ALA A 152 3.51 -4.70 -0.37
C ALA A 152 2.35 -5.62 0.08
N LEU A 153 2.11 -6.71 -0.65
CA LEU A 153 0.94 -7.57 -0.51
C LEU A 153 1.16 -8.68 0.53
N PHE A 154 2.38 -9.22 0.59
CA PHE A 154 2.73 -10.32 1.48
C PHE A 154 4.09 -10.08 2.14
N ASP A 155 4.17 -10.39 3.44
CA ASP A 155 5.39 -10.28 4.23
C ASP A 155 5.34 -11.29 5.39
N LEU A 156 6.29 -12.22 5.41
CA LEU A 156 6.43 -13.24 6.43
C LEU A 156 7.88 -13.31 6.89
N VAL A 157 8.08 -13.23 8.20
CA VAL A 157 9.38 -13.43 8.82
C VAL A 157 9.43 -14.84 9.40
N VAL A 158 10.41 -15.61 8.97
CA VAL A 158 10.73 -16.95 9.44
C VAL A 158 12.02 -16.86 10.26
N PRO A 159 11.92 -16.96 11.60
CA PRO A 159 13.09 -17.05 12.48
C PRO A 159 13.95 -18.27 12.16
N GLN A 160 15.27 -18.17 12.37
CA GLN A 160 16.19 -19.29 12.15
C GLN A 160 15.82 -20.51 13.01
N ASP A 161 15.40 -20.30 14.26
CA ASP A 161 14.99 -21.37 15.19
C ASP A 161 13.71 -22.08 14.75
N ALA A 162 12.97 -21.55 13.79
CA ALA A 162 11.78 -22.20 13.23
C ALA A 162 12.10 -23.04 11.98
N ILE A 163 13.27 -22.87 11.36
CA ILE A 163 13.66 -23.54 10.12
C ILE A 163 14.17 -24.96 10.46
N ALA A 164 13.43 -25.99 10.04
CA ALA A 164 13.87 -27.37 10.17
C ALA A 164 14.78 -27.78 9.01
N SER A 165 14.40 -27.43 7.78
CA SER A 165 15.20 -27.72 6.59
C SER A 165 14.90 -26.74 5.45
N VAL A 166 15.89 -26.51 4.59
CA VAL A 166 15.75 -25.70 3.36
C VAL A 166 16.21 -26.54 2.18
N ARG A 167 15.36 -26.65 1.16
CA ARG A 167 15.63 -27.42 -0.06
C ARG A 167 15.39 -26.54 -1.28
N VAL A 168 16.30 -26.65 -2.25
CA VAL A 168 16.09 -26.09 -3.59
C VAL A 168 15.29 -27.11 -4.36
N ASP A 169 14.06 -26.76 -4.71
CA ASP A 169 13.09 -27.67 -5.29
C ASP A 169 12.12 -26.88 -6.17
N ARG A 170 12.25 -27.06 -7.48
CA ARG A 170 11.46 -26.33 -8.47
C ARG A 170 10.16 -27.06 -8.72
N ARG A 171 9.04 -26.41 -8.42
CA ARG A 171 7.68 -26.92 -8.62
C ARG A 171 6.84 -25.94 -9.42
N TYR A 172 5.79 -26.47 -10.03
CA TYR A 172 4.78 -25.71 -10.77
C TYR A 172 3.40 -25.96 -10.15
N PRO A 173 3.16 -25.51 -8.91
CA PRO A 173 1.87 -25.67 -8.27
C PRO A 173 0.78 -24.91 -9.04
N GLU A 174 -0.40 -25.50 -9.11
CA GLU A 174 -1.59 -24.81 -9.59
C GLU A 174 -2.17 -23.93 -8.48
N GLY A 175 -2.68 -22.75 -8.84
CA GLY A 175 -3.35 -21.87 -7.90
C GLY A 175 -3.05 -20.40 -8.11
N ARG A 176 -3.37 -19.62 -7.08
CA ARG A 176 -3.13 -18.18 -7.05
C ARG A 176 -1.77 -17.88 -6.44
N LEU A 177 -1.38 -16.61 -6.46
CA LEU A 177 -0.14 -16.12 -5.84
C LEU A 177 0.09 -16.66 -4.43
N ILE A 178 -0.96 -16.74 -3.60
CA ILE A 178 -0.91 -17.32 -2.26
C ILE A 178 -1.93 -18.43 -2.20
N THR A 179 -1.45 -19.66 -2.03
CA THR A 179 -2.27 -20.85 -1.84
C THR A 179 -1.85 -21.53 -0.55
N LEU A 180 -2.80 -21.88 0.31
CA LEU A 180 -2.57 -22.74 1.46
C LEU A 180 -3.29 -24.06 1.22
N SER A 181 -2.56 -25.16 1.21
CA SER A 181 -3.13 -26.51 1.19
C SER A 181 -3.63 -26.90 2.58
N ASP A 182 -4.58 -27.83 2.64
CA ASP A 182 -5.12 -28.35 3.90
C ASP A 182 -4.04 -28.99 4.80
N ASP A 183 -2.96 -29.49 4.20
CA ASP A 183 -1.79 -30.04 4.89
C ASP A 183 -0.86 -28.97 5.51
N GLY A 184 -1.21 -27.68 5.41
CA GLY A 184 -0.42 -26.56 5.95
C GLY A 184 0.79 -26.17 5.08
N VAL A 185 0.73 -26.46 3.78
CA VAL A 185 1.73 -26.04 2.79
C VAL A 185 1.33 -24.68 2.22
N LEU A 186 2.15 -23.66 2.46
CA LEU A 186 1.98 -22.32 1.93
C LEU A 186 2.81 -22.17 0.64
N ASP A 187 2.14 -22.06 -0.50
CA ASP A 187 2.76 -21.76 -1.78
C ASP A 187 2.64 -20.26 -2.09
N LEU A 188 3.80 -19.59 -2.23
CA LEU A 188 3.95 -18.24 -2.78
C LEU A 188 4.40 -18.34 -4.24
N ILE A 189 3.43 -18.43 -5.16
CA ILE A 189 3.63 -18.76 -6.56
C ILE A 189 3.98 -17.52 -7.38
N VAL A 190 5.15 -17.51 -8.04
CA VAL A 190 5.56 -16.39 -8.92
C VAL A 190 5.84 -16.91 -10.31
N GLY A 191 5.10 -16.42 -11.32
CA GLY A 191 5.18 -16.93 -12.68
C GLY A 191 4.91 -18.43 -12.77
N SER A 192 3.88 -18.89 -12.05
CA SER A 192 3.43 -20.30 -12.00
C SER A 192 4.46 -21.28 -11.43
N GLN A 193 5.40 -20.81 -10.60
CA GLN A 193 6.40 -21.68 -10.00
C GLN A 193 6.82 -21.27 -8.58
N THR A 194 7.40 -22.24 -7.88
CA THR A 194 8.19 -22.10 -6.66
C THR A 194 9.54 -22.79 -6.86
N SER A 195 10.61 -22.32 -6.22
CA SER A 195 11.98 -22.85 -6.41
C SER A 195 12.69 -23.20 -5.09
N VAL A 196 12.14 -22.79 -3.96
CA VAL A 196 12.65 -23.08 -2.62
C VAL A 196 11.53 -23.61 -1.76
N THR A 197 11.83 -24.67 -0.99
CA THR A 197 10.95 -25.22 0.04
C THR A 197 11.64 -25.10 1.39
N VAL A 198 10.94 -24.52 2.36
CA VAL A 198 11.34 -24.40 3.76
C VAL A 198 10.38 -25.22 4.60
N GLU A 199 10.89 -26.26 5.27
CA GLU A 199 10.16 -27.03 6.26
C GLU A 199 10.36 -26.37 7.63
N LEU A 200 9.28 -26.16 8.38
CA LEU A 200 9.32 -25.54 9.69
C LEU A 200 9.22 -26.59 10.79
N ASN A 201 9.95 -26.41 11.90
CA ASN A 201 9.85 -27.29 13.06
C ASN A 201 8.62 -26.98 13.93
N ARG A 202 8.02 -25.80 13.76
CA ARG A 202 6.78 -25.37 14.41
C ARG A 202 5.90 -24.60 13.41
N PRO A 203 4.57 -24.66 13.52
CA PRO A 203 3.68 -23.84 12.71
C PRO A 203 3.99 -22.35 12.92
N LEU A 204 4.09 -21.59 11.84
CA LEU A 204 4.23 -20.14 11.90
C LEU A 204 2.94 -19.45 11.44
N PRO A 205 2.43 -18.47 12.21
CA PRO A 205 1.29 -17.68 11.78
C PRO A 205 1.70 -16.74 10.66
N PHE A 206 0.83 -16.58 9.67
CA PHE A 206 0.95 -15.57 8.63
C PHE A 206 -0.40 -14.91 8.38
N THR A 207 -0.37 -13.68 7.87
CA THR A 207 -1.58 -12.93 7.53
C THR A 207 -1.74 -12.90 6.02
N ARG A 208 -2.90 -13.37 5.54
CA ARG A 208 -3.29 -13.20 4.14
C ARG A 208 -3.49 -11.73 3.80
N PRO A 209 -3.40 -11.33 2.53
CA PRO A 209 -3.62 -9.94 2.12
C PRO A 209 -4.98 -9.36 2.52
N LEU A 210 -5.99 -10.23 2.69
CA LEU A 210 -7.34 -9.88 3.10
C LEU A 210 -7.53 -9.81 4.64
N GLY A 211 -6.49 -10.11 5.42
CA GLY A 211 -6.47 -9.98 6.88
C GLY A 211 -6.77 -11.27 7.67
N ALA A 212 -7.11 -12.37 6.99
CA ALA A 212 -7.22 -13.67 7.65
C ALA A 212 -5.86 -14.14 8.17
N SER A 213 -5.81 -14.65 9.40
CA SER A 213 -4.62 -15.25 9.98
C SER A 213 -4.69 -16.76 9.85
N GLU A 214 -3.63 -17.35 9.31
CA GLU A 214 -3.50 -18.79 9.11
C GLU A 214 -2.12 -19.25 9.60
N THR A 215 -1.88 -20.56 9.60
CA THR A 215 -0.57 -21.12 9.99
C THR A 215 -0.02 -21.99 8.88
N ALA A 216 1.30 -21.94 8.68
CA ALA A 216 2.01 -22.76 7.72
C ALA A 216 3.02 -23.65 8.45
N ARG A 217 3.18 -24.89 7.98
CA ARG A 217 4.23 -25.83 8.40
C ARG A 217 5.32 -25.99 7.35
N THR A 218 4.96 -25.81 6.08
CA THR A 218 5.90 -25.80 4.96
C THR A 218 5.66 -24.53 4.17
N ILE A 219 6.73 -23.83 3.78
CA ILE A 219 6.64 -22.63 2.95
C ILE A 219 7.41 -22.88 1.66
N ARG A 220 6.72 -22.74 0.53
CA ARG A 220 7.28 -22.84 -0.81
C ARG A 220 7.20 -21.48 -1.47
N PHE A 221 8.30 -21.01 -2.02
CA PHE A 221 8.36 -19.71 -2.70
C PHE A 221 9.37 -19.75 -3.83
N HIS A 222 9.30 -18.74 -4.71
CA HIS A 222 10.28 -18.58 -5.77
C HIS A 222 11.36 -17.58 -5.37
N ALA A 223 12.62 -17.94 -5.64
CA ALA A 223 13.76 -17.04 -5.70
C ALA A 223 14.49 -17.26 -7.04
N ASP A 224 15.03 -16.18 -7.62
CA ASP A 224 15.74 -16.20 -8.89
C ASP A 224 17.09 -16.94 -8.76
N ASP A 225 17.77 -16.81 -7.63
CA ASP A 225 18.90 -17.66 -7.23
C ASP A 225 18.56 -18.47 -5.96
N PRO A 226 17.90 -19.63 -6.12
CA PRO A 226 17.49 -20.43 -4.97
C PRO A 226 18.68 -21.09 -4.27
N ARG A 227 19.81 -21.31 -4.98
CA ARG A 227 20.99 -21.95 -4.41
C ARG A 227 21.76 -21.00 -3.50
N ALA A 228 21.95 -19.74 -3.90
CA ALA A 228 22.54 -18.73 -3.05
C ALA A 228 21.71 -18.50 -1.79
N LEU A 229 20.38 -18.40 -1.92
CA LEU A 229 19.48 -18.25 -0.77
C LEU A 229 19.55 -19.44 0.18
N ALA A 230 19.49 -20.68 -0.33
CA ALA A 230 19.59 -21.88 0.50
C ALA A 230 21.01 -22.07 1.09
N GLY A 231 22.04 -21.52 0.46
CA GLY A 231 23.41 -21.47 0.99
C GLY A 231 23.51 -20.55 2.20
N ALA A 232 23.00 -19.32 2.07
CA ALA A 232 23.01 -18.34 3.15
C ALA A 232 22.22 -18.79 4.38
N LEU A 233 21.12 -19.52 4.20
CA LEU A 233 20.34 -20.05 5.32
C LEU A 233 20.99 -21.25 6.02
N ARG A 234 21.95 -21.92 5.37
CA ARG A 234 22.65 -23.08 5.93
C ARG A 234 23.95 -22.71 6.65
N GLN A 235 24.44 -21.48 6.46
CA GLN A 235 25.60 -20.99 7.20
C GLN A 235 25.12 -20.61 8.61
N PRO A 236 25.53 -21.34 9.67
CA PRO A 236 25.30 -20.86 11.03
C PRO A 236 26.06 -19.55 11.24
N ALA A 237 25.46 -18.64 12.01
CA ALA A 237 26.09 -17.42 12.48
C ALA A 237 27.34 -17.71 13.33
#